data_AF-A0A9E2HEM7-F1
#
_entry.id   AF-A0A9E2HEM7-F1
#
_cell.length_a   1.000
_cell.length_b   1.000
_cell.length_c   1.000
_cell.angle_alpha   90.00
_cell.angle_beta   90.00
_cell.angle_gamma   90.00
#
_symmetry.space_group_name_H-M   'P 1'
#
loop_
_entity.id
_entity.type
_entity.pdbx_description
1 polymer ?
#
loop_
_entity_poly.entity_id
_entity_poly.type
_entity_poly.pdbx_seq_one_letter_code
_entity_poly.pdbx_strand_id
1 'polypeptide(L)'
;MSMTIDEVLTRGVEQILPSREGLKKLMQAKKIRLYLGIDPTATRLHLGHTVLLRKLQQFADLGHEAILLFGTGTVLVGDPSQRATGRKLITQKEIDQNI
;
A
#
# COMPACT_ATOMS: atom_id res chain seq x y z
N MET A 1 6.22 15.73 15.01
CA MET A 1 5.54 16.80 14.25
C MET A 1 4.64 16.10 13.24
N SER A 2 3.35 16.43 13.21
CA SER A 2 2.42 15.91 12.20
C SER A 2 2.77 16.54 10.84
N MET A 3 2.83 15.72 9.79
CA MET A 3 3.11 16.20 8.43
C MET A 3 1.89 16.93 7.86
N THR A 4 2.13 17.85 6.95
CA THR A 4 1.09 18.51 6.14
C THR A 4 0.65 17.62 4.98
N ILE A 5 -0.54 17.89 4.41
CA ILE A 5 -1.02 17.22 3.19
C ILE A 5 0.03 17.35 2.07
N ASP A 6 0.63 18.52 1.89
CA ASP A 6 1.62 18.75 0.83
C ASP A 6 2.89 17.91 1.00
N GLU A 7 3.37 17.74 2.23
CA GLU A 7 4.51 16.87 2.52
C GLU A 7 4.18 15.40 2.25
N VAL A 8 2.99 14.95 2.64
CA VAL A 8 2.53 13.57 2.40
C VAL A 8 2.40 13.28 0.90
N LEU A 9 1.96 14.24 0.10
CA LEU A 9 1.83 14.09 -1.36
C LEU A 9 3.13 14.35 -2.14
N THR A 10 4.21 14.81 -1.49
CA THR A 10 5.51 15.06 -2.15
C THR A 10 6.58 14.06 -1.75
N ARG A 11 6.75 13.82 -0.45
CA ARG A 11 7.90 13.09 0.05
C ARG A 11 7.77 11.60 -0.24
N GLY A 12 8.70 11.05 -1.03
CA GLY A 12 8.70 9.64 -1.39
C GLY A 12 7.52 9.24 -2.28
N VAL A 13 7.01 10.19 -3.08
CA VAL A 13 5.93 9.97 -4.04
C VAL A 13 6.46 10.36 -5.41
N GLU A 14 6.50 9.39 -6.32
CA GLU A 14 6.90 9.62 -7.71
C GLU A 14 5.73 10.16 -8.53
N GLN A 15 4.55 9.55 -8.38
CA GLN A 15 3.38 9.87 -9.18
C GLN A 15 2.10 9.78 -8.36
N ILE A 16 1.13 10.63 -8.69
CA ILE A 16 -0.24 10.58 -8.17
C ILE A 16 -1.18 10.64 -9.35
N LEU A 17 -1.99 9.59 -9.52
CA LEU A 17 -2.96 9.47 -10.59
C LEU A 17 -4.39 9.43 -10.01
N PRO A 18 -5.39 9.95 -10.74
CA PRO A 18 -5.26 10.69 -12.00
C PRO A 18 -4.85 12.16 -11.82
N SER A 19 -4.98 12.74 -10.61
CA SER A 19 -4.64 14.14 -10.34
C SER A 19 -4.22 14.35 -8.89
N ARG A 20 -3.06 15.01 -8.72
CA ARG A 20 -2.53 15.43 -7.41
C ARG A 20 -3.41 16.50 -6.75
N GLU A 21 -3.80 17.51 -7.51
CA GLU A 21 -4.65 18.61 -7.04
C GLU A 21 -6.04 18.09 -6.64
N GLY A 22 -6.58 17.15 -7.42
CA GLY A 22 -7.83 16.47 -7.10
C GLY A 22 -7.79 15.74 -5.77
N LEU A 23 -6.73 14.94 -5.54
CA LEU A 23 -6.54 14.24 -4.27
C LEU A 23 -6.36 15.22 -3.09
N LYS A 24 -5.57 16.28 -3.26
CA LYS A 24 -5.38 17.31 -2.24
C LYS A 24 -6.71 17.97 -1.84
N LYS A 25 -7.51 18.41 -2.82
CA LYS A 25 -8.84 19.00 -2.57
C LYS A 25 -9.75 18.02 -1.85
N LEU A 26 -9.72 16.74 -2.23
CA LEU A 26 -10.52 15.70 -1.60
C LEU A 26 -10.15 15.50 -0.12
N MET A 27 -8.85 15.43 0.18
CA MET A 27 -8.33 15.27 1.55
C MET A 27 -8.66 16.48 2.44
N GLN A 28 -8.70 17.69 1.86
CA GLN A 28 -9.11 18.91 2.57
C GLN A 28 -10.61 18.96 2.82
N ALA A 29 -11.42 18.44 1.91
CA ALA A 29 -12.87 18.50 1.99
C ALA A 29 -13.46 17.44 2.95
N LYS A 30 -12.83 16.26 3.05
CA LYS A 30 -13.34 15.16 3.88
C LYS A 30 -12.28 14.13 4.25
N LYS A 31 -12.61 13.34 5.28
CA LYS A 31 -11.92 12.09 5.59
C LYS A 31 -12.08 11.12 4.41
N ILE A 32 -10.96 10.63 3.88
CA ILE A 32 -10.94 9.60 2.83
C ILE A 32 -10.66 8.22 3.42
N ARG A 33 -11.03 7.19 2.66
CA ARG A 33 -10.70 5.78 2.91
C ARG A 33 -9.73 5.33 1.82
N LEU A 34 -8.61 4.77 2.20
CA LEU A 34 -7.57 4.30 1.29
C LEU A 34 -7.03 2.95 1.77
N TYR A 35 -6.47 2.17 0.84
CA TYR A 35 -5.85 0.90 1.17
C TYR A 35 -4.45 0.75 0.60
N LEU A 36 -3.63 -0.04 1.29
CA LEU A 36 -2.38 -0.58 0.79
C LEU A 36 -2.53 -2.10 0.66
N GLY A 37 -2.38 -2.63 -0.55
CA GLY A 37 -2.33 -4.08 -0.79
C GLY A 37 -0.94 -4.63 -0.46
N ILE A 38 -0.88 -5.72 0.30
CA ILE A 38 0.33 -6.53 0.50
C ILE A 38 0.00 -7.99 0.22
N ASP A 39 0.76 -8.60 -0.67
CA ASP A 39 0.68 -10.03 -0.96
C ASP A 39 1.52 -10.81 0.07
N PRO A 40 0.92 -11.74 0.85
CA PRO A 40 1.61 -12.53 1.87
C PRO A 40 2.48 -13.63 1.25
N THR A 41 3.56 -13.22 0.57
CA THR A 41 4.51 -14.12 -0.11
C THR A 41 5.53 -14.76 0.83
N ALA A 42 5.62 -14.27 2.08
CA ALA A 42 6.46 -14.79 3.14
C ALA A 42 5.88 -14.43 4.52
N THR A 43 6.31 -15.12 5.57
CA THR A 43 5.88 -14.92 6.97
C THR A 43 6.41 -13.64 7.63
N ARG A 44 7.25 -12.86 6.95
CA ARG A 44 7.91 -11.68 7.51
C ARG A 44 7.95 -10.54 6.51
N LEU A 45 7.63 -9.35 6.99
CA LEU A 45 7.93 -8.11 6.28
C LEU A 45 9.42 -7.78 6.43
N HIS A 46 10.04 -7.34 5.34
CA HIS A 46 11.38 -6.76 5.35
C HIS A 46 11.34 -5.23 5.14
N LEU A 47 12.51 -4.59 5.29
CA LEU A 47 12.67 -3.13 5.19
C LEU A 47 12.12 -2.51 3.90
N GLY A 48 12.08 -3.25 2.78
CA GLY A 48 11.47 -2.80 1.53
C GLY A 48 9.99 -2.36 1.64
N HIS A 49 9.21 -2.90 2.59
CA HIS A 49 7.81 -2.49 2.78
C HIS A 49 7.66 -1.20 3.59
N THR A 50 8.73 -0.73 4.23
CA THR A 50 8.69 0.39 5.18
C THR A 50 8.22 1.68 4.52
N VAL A 51 8.58 1.92 3.26
CA VAL A 51 8.18 3.14 2.53
C VAL A 51 6.66 3.22 2.40
N LEU A 52 6.03 2.14 1.97
CA LEU A 52 4.58 2.07 1.77
C LEU A 52 3.82 2.09 3.10
N LEU A 53 4.29 1.32 4.10
CA LEU A 53 3.68 1.30 5.43
C LEU A 53 3.75 2.66 6.12
N ARG A 54 4.89 3.36 6.02
CA ARG A 54 5.02 4.73 6.53
C ARG A 54 4.13 5.71 5.78
N LYS A 55 3.97 5.54 4.46
CA LYS A 55 3.04 6.37 3.69
C LYS A 55 1.62 6.16 4.18
N LEU A 56 1.18 4.91 4.35
CA LEU A 56 -0.13 4.57 4.89
C LEU A 56 -0.35 5.19 6.30
N GLN A 57 0.65 5.10 7.18
CA GLN A 57 0.62 5.73 8.50
C GLN A 57 0.47 7.26 8.41
N GLN A 58 1.16 7.93 7.48
CA GLN A 58 1.02 9.38 7.30
C GLN A 58 -0.41 9.80 6.94
N PHE A 59 -1.12 9.01 6.14
CA PHE A 59 -2.54 9.26 5.88
C PHE A 59 -3.39 9.06 7.13
N ALA A 60 -3.08 8.04 7.94
CA ALA A 60 -3.76 7.82 9.23
C ALA A 60 -3.52 8.97 10.22
N ASP A 61 -2.29 9.48 10.30
CA ASP A 61 -1.91 10.61 11.15
C ASP A 61 -2.60 11.92 10.72
N LEU A 62 -2.93 12.06 9.43
CA LEU A 62 -3.78 13.12 8.88
C LEU A 62 -5.28 12.92 9.16
N GLY A 63 -5.66 11.85 9.87
CA GLY A 63 -7.04 11.54 10.25
C GLY A 63 -7.82 10.73 9.22
N HIS A 64 -7.18 10.22 8.16
CA HIS A 64 -7.82 9.36 7.16
C HIS A 64 -7.95 7.91 7.63
N GLU A 65 -8.84 7.15 7.00
CA GLU A 65 -8.97 5.72 7.27
C GLU A 65 -8.00 4.94 6.39
N ALA A 66 -6.97 4.38 7.02
CA ALA A 66 -5.93 3.59 6.40
C ALA A 66 -6.22 2.10 6.57
N ILE A 67 -6.38 1.39 5.45
CA ILE A 67 -6.66 -0.04 5.42
C ILE A 67 -5.42 -0.77 4.92
N LEU A 68 -4.89 -1.71 5.70
CA LEU A 68 -3.91 -2.67 5.21
C LEU A 68 -4.66 -3.90 4.70
N LEU A 69 -4.56 -4.18 3.41
CA LEU A 69 -5.28 -5.27 2.74
C LEU A 69 -4.30 -6.39 2.39
N PHE A 70 -4.54 -7.59 2.92
CA PHE A 70 -3.79 -8.78 2.53
C PHE A 70 -4.41 -9.44 1.29
N GLY A 71 -3.65 -9.45 0.19
CA GLY A 71 -4.10 -10.00 -1.09
C GLY A 71 -3.93 -11.52 -1.17
N THR A 72 -4.91 -12.29 -0.69
CA THR A 72 -4.83 -13.77 -0.74
C THR A 72 -5.15 -14.35 -2.11
N GLY A 73 -6.05 -13.71 -2.87
CA GLY A 73 -6.39 -14.14 -4.24
C GLY A 73 -5.37 -13.70 -5.30
N THR A 74 -4.72 -12.56 -5.12
CA THR A 74 -3.70 -12.02 -6.05
C THR A 74 -2.44 -12.89 -6.09
N VAL A 75 -2.09 -13.52 -4.96
CA VAL A 75 -0.96 -14.47 -4.88
C VAL A 75 -1.18 -15.69 -5.79
N LEU A 76 -2.43 -16.15 -5.97
CA LEU A 76 -2.75 -17.31 -6.80
C LEU A 76 -2.59 -17.03 -8.30
N VAL A 77 -2.83 -15.78 -8.73
CA VAL A 77 -2.69 -15.36 -10.14
C VAL A 77 -1.26 -14.88 -10.41
N GLY A 78 -0.62 -14.24 -9.43
CA GLY A 78 0.67 -13.60 -9.55
C GLY A 78 0.57 -12.22 -10.22
N ASP A 79 1.24 -11.23 -9.64
CA ASP A 79 1.36 -9.91 -10.26
C ASP A 79 2.46 -9.94 -11.36
N PRO A 80 2.12 -9.74 -12.64
CA PRO A 80 3.05 -9.78 -13.76
C PRO A 80 4.00 -8.57 -13.80
N SER A 81 3.79 -7.56 -12.97
CA SER A 81 4.51 -6.28 -13.04
C SER A 81 6.02 -6.37 -12.76
N GLN A 82 6.54 -7.45 -12.15
CA GLN A 82 7.92 -7.43 -11.60
C GLN A 82 8.92 -8.52 -12.03
N ARG A 83 8.58 -9.64 -12.71
CA ARG A 83 9.61 -10.67 -13.02
C ARG A 83 9.37 -11.47 -14.31
N ALA A 84 10.46 -11.73 -15.04
CA ALA A 84 10.54 -12.52 -16.27
C ALA A 84 10.53 -14.05 -16.05
N THR A 85 10.67 -14.52 -14.81
CA THR A 85 10.62 -15.94 -14.44
C THR A 85 9.34 -16.22 -13.64
N GLY A 86 8.60 -17.25 -14.02
CA GLY A 86 7.36 -17.66 -13.35
C GLY A 86 7.59 -17.82 -11.84
N ARG A 87 6.70 -17.23 -11.03
CA ARG A 87 6.78 -17.35 -9.57
C ARG A 87 6.60 -18.80 -9.13
N LYS A 88 7.25 -19.19 -8.04
CA LYS A 88 6.95 -20.43 -7.33
C LYS A 88 5.50 -20.36 -6.88
N LEU A 89 4.66 -21.32 -7.30
CA LEU A 89 3.27 -21.41 -6.88
C LEU A 89 3.24 -21.62 -5.36
N ILE A 90 2.53 -20.75 -4.64
CA ILE A 90 2.31 -20.83 -3.19
C ILE A 90 0.92 -21.44 -2.98
N THR A 91 0.82 -22.43 -2.11
CA THR A 91 -0.46 -23.08 -1.79
C THR A 91 -1.31 -22.21 -0.86
N GLN A 92 -2.63 -22.39 -0.86
CA GLN A 92 -3.52 -21.68 0.08
C GLN A 92 -3.10 -21.88 1.54
N LYS A 93 -2.65 -23.10 1.90
CA LYS A 93 -2.17 -23.42 3.24
C LYS A 93 -0.92 -22.62 3.63
N GLU A 94 -0.01 -22.38 2.68
CA GLU A 94 1.16 -21.53 2.91
C GLU A 94 0.78 -20.05 3.01
N ILE A 95 -0.21 -19.59 2.23
CA ILE A 95 -0.75 -18.22 2.34
C ILE A 95 -1.32 -17.98 3.75
N ASP A 96 -2.11 -18.93 4.26
CA ASP A 96 -2.72 -18.82 5.58
C ASP A 96 -1.68 -18.80 6.72
N GLN A 97 -0.49 -19.37 6.50
CA GLN A 97 0.63 -19.31 7.45
C GLN A 97 1.41 -17.99 7.40
N ASN A 98 1.26 -17.23 6.31
CA ASN A 98 1.99 -15.99 6.09
C ASN A 98 1.25 -14.74 6.61
N ILE A 99 -0.01 -14.88 7.05
CA ILE A 99 -0.86 -13.82 7.62
C ILE A 99 -0.81 -13.90 9.14
#